data_AF-A0A7J6U4L3-F1
#
_entry.id   AF-A0A7J6U4L3-F1
#
_cell.length_a   1.000
_cell.length_b   1.000
_cell.length_c   1.000
_cell.angle_alpha   90.00
_cell.angle_beta   90.00
_cell.angle_gamma   90.00
#
_symmetry.space_group_name_H-M   'P 1'
#
loop_
_entity.id
_entity.type
_entity.pdbx_description
1 polymer ?
#
loop_
_entity_poly.entity_id
_entity_poly.type
_entity_poly.pdbx_seq_one_letter_code
_entity_poly.pdbx_strand_id
1 'polypeptide(L)'
;HYVPAIGHKILRENTIGIEPHIPLRGIAIGNGWMNAAIQVLDYPEMALQSCTAPHIATRKEYEYIGLYNVYDMRITFKDGSTGDIGDPRLERYLNRRDVQRKLGVHKHFESCSNVGDFSIDGLTPTETLLPDLLDAEIRVLLYDGDQDYICNWIGYEHVANEMDWPGRDAFLRAPRYEYEGDDGISVGLLRSIRWKKKGMFGFFQVYRAGHLVPTDQPEAALLMINDFIDGIMGPVPFTTTAESGNNSSEL
;
A
#
# COMPACT_ATOMS: atom_id res chain seq x y z
N HIS A 1 -10.09 1.52 -1.12
CA HIS A 1 -11.51 1.24 -0.77
C HIS A 1 -11.72 0.17 0.30
N TYR A 2 -11.49 -1.13 0.02
CA TYR A 2 -11.93 -2.21 0.94
C TYR A 2 -11.22 -2.24 2.29
N VAL A 3 -9.90 -2.10 2.32
CA VAL A 3 -9.10 -2.28 3.56
C VAL A 3 -9.53 -1.28 4.66
N PRO A 4 -9.66 0.04 4.40
CA PRO A 4 -10.22 0.96 5.39
C PRO A 4 -11.63 0.59 5.85
N ALA A 5 -12.53 0.23 4.93
CA ALA A 5 -13.91 -0.12 5.25
C ALA A 5 -14.03 -1.37 6.12
N ILE A 6 -13.26 -2.42 5.79
CA ILE A 6 -13.21 -3.66 6.58
C ILE A 6 -12.58 -3.38 7.96
N GLY A 7 -11.48 -2.61 8.00
CA GLY A 7 -10.85 -2.23 9.26
C GLY A 7 -11.80 -1.47 10.18
N HIS A 8 -12.52 -0.49 9.63
CA HIS A 8 -13.51 0.31 10.35
C HIS A 8 -14.67 -0.55 10.88
N LYS A 9 -15.17 -1.46 10.05
CA LYS A 9 -16.20 -2.43 10.45
C LYS A 9 -15.74 -3.31 11.61
N ILE A 10 -14.52 -3.88 11.54
CA ILE A 10 -13.95 -4.69 12.62
C ILE A 10 -13.86 -3.87 13.91
N LEU A 11 -13.32 -2.65 13.84
CA LEU A 11 -13.20 -1.77 15.00
C LEU A 11 -14.58 -1.49 15.64
N ARG A 12 -15.56 -1.14 14.80
CA ARG A 12 -16.94 -0.89 15.25
C ARG A 12 -17.54 -2.12 15.93
N GLU A 13 -17.43 -3.29 15.31
CA GLU A 13 -18.01 -4.54 15.83
C GLU A 13 -17.38 -4.99 17.13
N ASN A 14 -16.05 -4.89 17.26
CA ASN A 14 -15.36 -5.13 18.53
C ASN A 14 -15.83 -4.17 19.63
N THR A 15 -16.05 -2.89 19.30
CA THR A 15 -16.47 -1.85 20.27
C THR A 15 -17.86 -2.13 20.84
N ILE A 16 -18.77 -2.70 20.04
CA ILE A 16 -20.13 -3.04 20.47
C ILE A 16 -20.30 -4.50 20.90
N GLY A 17 -19.19 -5.27 20.98
CA GLY A 17 -19.18 -6.64 21.48
C GLY A 17 -19.82 -7.68 20.54
N ILE A 18 -19.76 -7.47 19.22
CA ILE A 18 -20.18 -8.48 18.24
C ILE A 18 -19.05 -9.50 18.05
N GLU A 19 -19.39 -10.79 18.15
CA GLU A 19 -18.45 -11.91 17.94
C GLU A 19 -18.39 -12.34 16.46
N PRO A 20 -17.23 -12.85 15.98
CA PRO A 20 -15.99 -13.05 16.73
C PRO A 20 -15.21 -11.74 16.94
N HIS A 21 -14.62 -11.54 18.12
CA HIS A 21 -13.70 -10.44 18.34
C HIS A 21 -12.41 -10.61 17.52
N ILE A 22 -12.13 -9.67 16.61
CA ILE A 22 -10.92 -9.71 15.75
C ILE A 22 -9.92 -8.65 16.24
N PRO A 23 -8.77 -9.04 16.84
CA PRO A 23 -7.82 -8.09 17.40
C PRO A 23 -6.95 -7.43 16.30
N LEU A 24 -7.55 -6.58 15.47
CA LEU A 24 -6.87 -5.89 14.38
C LEU A 24 -5.73 -5.01 14.93
N ARG A 25 -4.51 -5.19 14.40
CA ARG A 25 -3.30 -4.48 14.85
C ARG A 25 -2.75 -3.48 13.85
N GLY A 26 -2.99 -3.73 12.58
CA GLY A 26 -2.58 -2.83 11.52
C GLY A 26 -3.23 -3.15 10.19
N ILE A 27 -3.21 -2.17 9.31
CA ILE A 27 -3.57 -2.29 7.90
C ILE A 27 -2.46 -1.70 7.05
N ALA A 28 -2.09 -2.41 5.98
CA ALA A 28 -1.15 -1.94 4.97
C ALA A 28 -1.90 -1.91 3.62
N ILE A 29 -1.79 -0.80 2.89
CA ILE A 29 -2.50 -0.58 1.63
C ILE A 29 -1.47 -0.17 0.58
N GLY A 30 -1.29 -1.04 -0.42
CA GLY A 30 -0.39 -0.81 -1.55
C GLY A 30 -1.11 -0.20 -2.72
N ASN A 31 -0.51 0.80 -3.37
CA ASN A 31 -0.97 1.37 -4.64
C ASN A 31 -2.47 1.68 -4.61
N GLY A 32 -2.88 2.38 -3.57
CA GLY A 32 -4.28 2.45 -3.17
C GLY A 32 -5.07 3.50 -3.94
N TRP A 33 -6.16 3.10 -4.60
CA TRP A 33 -7.24 4.02 -4.92
C TRP A 33 -8.06 4.30 -3.65
N MET A 34 -7.98 5.54 -3.15
CA MET A 34 -8.59 5.94 -1.88
C MET A 34 -9.40 7.22 -1.99
N ASN A 35 -8.94 8.22 -2.74
CA ASN A 35 -9.67 9.45 -2.98
C ASN A 35 -9.45 9.95 -4.41
N ALA A 36 -10.44 9.71 -5.27
CA ALA A 36 -10.41 10.09 -6.67
C ALA A 36 -10.26 11.60 -6.88
N ALA A 37 -10.85 12.44 -6.01
CA ALA A 37 -10.82 13.90 -6.17
C ALA A 37 -9.40 14.47 -6.00
N ILE A 38 -8.56 13.79 -5.21
CA ILE A 38 -7.14 14.13 -5.04
C ILE A 38 -6.34 13.44 -6.14
N GLN A 39 -6.38 12.10 -6.20
CA GLN A 39 -5.45 11.31 -7.01
C GLN A 39 -5.56 11.54 -8.53
N VAL A 40 -6.75 11.87 -9.04
CA VAL A 40 -6.94 12.14 -10.49
C VAL A 40 -6.16 13.37 -10.93
N LEU A 41 -5.92 14.34 -10.02
CA LEU A 41 -5.26 15.59 -10.37
C LEU A 41 -3.75 15.41 -10.60
N ASP A 42 -3.17 14.31 -10.11
CA ASP A 42 -1.73 14.06 -10.10
C ASP A 42 -1.24 13.24 -11.31
N TYR A 43 -2.15 12.70 -12.14
CA TYR A 43 -1.78 11.97 -13.35
C TYR A 43 -0.86 12.78 -14.31
N PRO A 44 -1.09 14.08 -14.56
CA PRO A 44 -0.19 14.87 -15.40
C PRO A 44 1.20 15.04 -14.79
N GLU A 45 1.29 15.19 -13.47
CA GLU A 45 2.57 15.33 -12.77
C GLU A 45 3.36 14.02 -12.85
N MET A 46 2.72 12.89 -12.55
CA MET A 46 3.34 11.57 -12.66
C MET A 46 3.85 11.30 -14.09
N ALA A 47 3.10 11.70 -15.11
CA ALA A 47 3.50 11.48 -16.50
C ALA A 47 4.65 12.38 -16.99
N LEU A 48 4.76 13.61 -16.49
CA LEU A 48 5.69 14.62 -17.01
C LEU A 48 6.95 14.80 -16.15
N GLN A 49 6.83 14.60 -14.83
CA GLN A 49 7.82 15.04 -13.84
C GLN A 49 8.31 13.92 -12.92
N SER A 50 7.86 12.66 -13.11
CA SER A 50 8.39 11.55 -12.33
C SER A 50 9.90 11.43 -12.55
N CYS A 51 10.68 11.65 -11.48
CA CYS A 51 12.14 11.53 -11.47
C CYS A 51 12.60 10.07 -11.48
N THR A 52 11.69 9.14 -11.20
CA THR A 52 11.96 7.71 -11.02
C THR A 52 11.50 6.88 -12.21
N ALA A 53 10.50 7.35 -12.95
CA ALA A 53 10.16 6.80 -14.25
C ALA A 53 11.02 7.45 -15.35
N PRO A 54 11.31 6.76 -16.47
CA PRO A 54 11.89 7.42 -17.63
C PRO A 54 11.03 8.65 -17.98
N HIS A 55 11.60 9.76 -18.46
CA HIS A 55 10.79 10.89 -18.95
C HIS A 55 9.87 10.38 -20.07
N ILE A 56 8.66 9.96 -19.70
CA ILE A 56 7.72 9.23 -20.55
C ILE A 56 7.19 10.19 -21.61
N ALA A 57 7.09 11.46 -21.23
CA ALA A 57 6.47 12.46 -22.04
C ALA A 57 7.07 13.87 -21.90
N THR A 58 7.58 14.40 -23.01
CA THR A 58 7.37 15.82 -23.33
C THR A 58 5.87 16.10 -23.44
N ARG A 59 5.43 17.37 -23.38
CA ARG A 59 4.00 17.72 -23.55
C ARG A 59 3.36 17.11 -24.81
N LYS A 60 4.15 16.85 -25.85
CA LYS A 60 3.75 16.21 -27.12
C LYS A 60 3.60 14.69 -27.02
N GLU A 61 4.33 14.06 -26.10
CA GLU A 61 4.30 12.62 -25.83
C GLU A 61 3.22 12.22 -24.82
N TYR A 62 2.66 13.17 -24.05
CA TYR A 62 1.46 12.95 -23.22
C TYR A 62 0.28 12.46 -24.08
N GLU A 63 0.24 12.89 -25.35
CA GLU A 63 -0.71 12.38 -26.36
C GLU A 63 -0.55 10.86 -26.64
N TYR A 64 0.57 10.26 -26.23
CA TYR A 64 0.93 8.85 -26.42
C TYR A 64 0.98 8.05 -25.10
N ILE A 65 0.47 8.56 -23.98
CA ILE A 65 0.39 7.82 -22.70
C ILE A 65 -0.32 6.47 -22.85
N GLY A 66 -1.24 6.34 -23.82
CA GLY A 66 -1.85 5.07 -24.18
C GLY A 66 -0.90 4.00 -24.74
N LEU A 67 0.41 4.28 -24.87
CA LEU A 67 1.44 3.33 -25.28
C LEU A 67 2.22 2.68 -24.12
N TYR A 68 2.01 3.15 -22.88
CA TYR A 68 2.67 2.65 -21.68
C TYR A 68 1.71 1.88 -20.80
N ASN A 69 2.23 0.86 -20.11
CA ASN A 69 1.44 0.11 -19.15
C ASN A 69 1.08 1.02 -17.96
N VAL A 70 -0.22 1.12 -17.66
CA VAL A 70 -0.75 1.90 -16.54
C VAL A 70 -0.33 1.36 -15.18
N TYR A 71 0.12 0.10 -15.10
CA TYR A 71 0.59 -0.53 -13.87
C TYR A 71 2.11 -0.47 -13.70
N ASP A 72 2.87 -0.23 -14.78
CA ASP A 72 4.31 0.01 -14.72
C ASP A 72 4.75 0.80 -15.94
N MET A 73 5.05 2.07 -15.71
CA MET A 73 5.40 3.03 -16.74
C MET A 73 6.70 2.73 -17.50
N ARG A 74 7.52 1.79 -17.03
CA ARG A 74 8.73 1.33 -17.72
C ARG A 74 8.40 0.35 -18.85
N ILE A 75 7.19 -0.22 -18.85
CA ILE A 75 6.74 -1.22 -19.82
C ILE A 75 5.98 -0.51 -20.96
N THR A 76 6.38 -0.80 -22.19
CA THR A 76 5.71 -0.29 -23.40
C THR A 76 4.93 -1.40 -24.09
N PHE A 77 3.73 -1.10 -24.61
CA PHE A 77 2.91 -2.08 -25.36
C PHE A 77 3.49 -2.50 -26.73
N LYS A 78 4.72 -2.06 -27.08
CA LYS A 78 5.37 -2.34 -28.38
C LYS A 78 5.71 -3.83 -28.59
N ASP A 79 5.80 -4.61 -27.52
CA ASP A 79 6.12 -6.04 -27.57
C ASP A 79 4.88 -6.96 -27.50
N GLY A 80 3.67 -6.38 -27.48
CA GLY A 80 2.43 -7.14 -27.35
C GLY A 80 2.12 -7.64 -25.94
N SER A 81 2.88 -7.22 -24.93
CA SER A 81 2.45 -7.35 -23.53
C SER A 81 1.16 -6.57 -23.31
N THR A 82 0.16 -7.14 -22.64
CA THR A 82 -1.12 -6.47 -22.35
C THR A 82 -0.99 -5.49 -21.19
N GLY A 83 0.12 -5.56 -20.46
CA GLY A 83 0.33 -4.85 -19.20
C GLY A 83 -0.59 -5.29 -18.06
N ASP A 84 -1.44 -6.29 -18.27
CA ASP A 84 -2.52 -6.65 -17.36
C ASP A 84 -1.99 -7.20 -16.01
N ILE A 85 -2.73 -6.94 -14.92
CA ILE A 85 -2.42 -7.51 -13.59
C ILE A 85 -2.56 -9.05 -13.61
N GLY A 86 -3.36 -9.59 -14.53
CA GLY A 86 -3.56 -11.04 -14.67
C GLY A 86 -2.37 -11.75 -15.30
N ASP A 87 -1.83 -12.77 -14.62
CA ASP A 87 -0.84 -13.68 -15.20
C ASP A 87 -1.54 -14.87 -15.90
N PRO A 88 -1.46 -15.00 -17.24
CA PRO A 88 -2.07 -16.13 -17.96
C PRO A 88 -1.54 -17.49 -17.52
N ARG A 89 -0.33 -17.56 -16.94
CA ARG A 89 0.24 -18.79 -16.38
C ARG A 89 -0.52 -19.20 -15.11
N LEU A 90 -0.91 -18.24 -14.27
CA LEU A 90 -1.70 -18.47 -13.07
C LEU A 90 -3.10 -18.97 -13.43
N GLU A 91 -3.78 -18.32 -14.38
CA GLU A 91 -5.10 -18.75 -14.83
C GLU A 91 -5.10 -20.17 -15.39
N ARG A 92 -4.11 -20.48 -16.26
CA ARG A 92 -3.95 -21.85 -16.78
C ARG A 92 -3.72 -22.85 -15.67
N TYR A 93 -2.92 -22.51 -14.67
CA TYR A 93 -2.63 -23.40 -13.54
C TYR A 93 -3.87 -23.65 -12.68
N LEU A 94 -4.58 -22.60 -12.28
CA LEU A 94 -5.77 -22.68 -11.43
C LEU A 94 -6.97 -23.35 -12.12
N ASN A 95 -7.01 -23.34 -13.46
CA ASN A 95 -8.02 -24.06 -14.24
C ASN A 95 -7.70 -25.53 -14.54
N ARG A 96 -6.55 -26.06 -14.08
CA ARG A 96 -6.27 -27.49 -14.19
C ARG A 96 -7.21 -28.29 -13.29
N ARG A 97 -7.81 -29.36 -13.82
CA ARG A 97 -8.74 -30.24 -13.08
C ARG A 97 -8.13 -30.84 -11.82
N ASP A 98 -6.84 -31.19 -11.84
CA ASP A 98 -6.16 -31.75 -10.68
C ASP A 98 -5.90 -30.70 -9.59
N VAL A 99 -5.62 -29.45 -9.98
CA VAL A 99 -5.50 -28.31 -9.06
C VAL A 99 -6.85 -27.98 -8.43
N GLN A 100 -7.90 -27.82 -9.24
CA GLN A 100 -9.25 -27.54 -8.75
C GLN A 100 -9.77 -28.62 -7.81
N ARG A 101 -9.52 -29.90 -8.13
CA ARG A 101 -9.89 -31.02 -7.26
C ARG A 101 -9.17 -30.96 -5.91
N LYS A 102 -7.89 -30.59 -5.89
CA LYS A 102 -7.10 -30.42 -4.65
C LYS A 102 -7.60 -29.24 -3.82
N LEU A 103 -8.03 -28.16 -4.45
CA LEU A 103 -8.59 -26.97 -3.79
C LEU A 103 -10.08 -27.13 -3.41
N GLY A 104 -10.75 -28.20 -3.86
CA GLY A 104 -12.17 -28.43 -3.59
C GLY A 104 -13.12 -27.48 -4.34
N VAL A 105 -12.70 -26.95 -5.49
CA VAL A 105 -13.48 -26.01 -6.30
C VAL A 105 -13.88 -26.63 -7.64
N HIS A 106 -14.98 -26.14 -8.23
CA HIS A 106 -15.56 -26.67 -9.48
C HIS A 106 -15.96 -25.57 -10.48
N LYS A 107 -15.35 -24.38 -10.38
CA LYS A 107 -15.67 -23.22 -11.22
C LYS A 107 -14.46 -22.86 -12.10
N HIS A 108 -14.74 -22.26 -13.26
CA HIS A 108 -13.69 -21.61 -14.04
C HIS A 108 -13.12 -20.43 -13.25
N PHE A 109 -11.80 -20.37 -13.15
CA PHE A 109 -11.08 -19.26 -12.53
C PHE A 109 -10.77 -18.20 -13.59
N GLU A 110 -11.01 -16.94 -13.24
CA GLU A 110 -10.66 -15.74 -14.01
C GLU A 110 -10.03 -14.75 -13.04
N SER A 111 -8.98 -14.04 -13.44
CA SER A 111 -8.24 -13.14 -12.53
C SER A 111 -9.06 -11.94 -12.09
N CYS A 112 -9.94 -11.42 -12.95
CA CYS A 112 -10.83 -10.31 -12.66
C CYS A 112 -12.22 -10.59 -13.24
N SER A 113 -13.26 -10.17 -12.52
CA SER A 113 -14.66 -10.32 -12.96
C SER A 113 -15.39 -8.99 -12.84
N ASN A 114 -16.09 -8.57 -13.90
CA ASN A 114 -16.97 -7.39 -13.87
C ASN A 114 -18.31 -7.76 -13.23
N VAL A 115 -18.30 -7.94 -11.91
CA VAL A 115 -19.52 -8.17 -11.12
C VAL A 115 -19.98 -6.85 -10.50
N GLY A 116 -21.28 -6.56 -10.57
CA GLY A 116 -21.86 -5.37 -9.92
C GLY A 116 -21.50 -4.02 -10.56
N ASP A 117 -22.14 -2.96 -10.07
CA ASP A 117 -21.77 -1.58 -10.36
C ASP A 117 -21.10 -0.98 -9.13
N PHE A 118 -19.78 -0.80 -9.21
CA PHE A 118 -18.94 -0.24 -8.16
C PHE A 118 -18.50 1.21 -8.47
N SER A 119 -19.13 1.86 -9.45
CA SER A 119 -18.70 3.19 -9.90
C SER A 119 -18.76 4.24 -8.79
N ILE A 120 -19.79 4.20 -7.94
CA ILE A 120 -19.93 5.10 -6.78
C ILE A 120 -18.92 4.74 -5.68
N ASP A 121 -18.66 3.45 -5.46
CA ASP A 121 -17.67 3.00 -4.47
C ASP A 121 -16.29 3.56 -4.80
N GLY A 122 -15.88 3.47 -6.08
CA GLY A 122 -14.62 4.03 -6.57
C GLY A 122 -14.49 5.56 -6.46
N LEU A 123 -15.59 6.29 -6.26
CA LEU A 123 -15.57 7.75 -6.02
C LEU A 123 -15.61 8.10 -4.53
N THR A 124 -15.90 7.15 -3.66
CA THR A 124 -16.10 7.39 -2.23
C THR A 124 -14.75 7.51 -1.51
N PRO A 125 -14.42 8.66 -0.90
CA PRO A 125 -13.15 8.82 -0.19
C PRO A 125 -13.04 7.89 1.03
N THR A 126 -12.08 6.97 1.02
CA THR A 126 -11.92 5.94 2.07
C THR A 126 -10.80 6.22 3.07
N GLU A 127 -9.97 7.24 2.82
CA GLU A 127 -9.04 7.82 3.79
C GLU A 127 -9.78 8.41 5.00
N THR A 128 -11.02 8.86 4.81
CA THR A 128 -11.90 9.37 5.89
C THR A 128 -12.21 8.35 6.98
N LEU A 129 -11.98 7.05 6.72
CA LEU A 129 -12.17 5.96 7.69
C LEU A 129 -10.91 5.64 8.51
N LEU A 130 -9.73 6.10 8.06
CA LEU A 130 -8.46 5.85 8.72
C LEU A 130 -8.29 6.55 10.09
N PRO A 131 -8.83 7.78 10.32
CA PRO A 131 -8.69 8.46 11.61
C PRO A 131 -9.19 7.62 12.79
N ASP A 132 -10.33 6.93 12.67
CA ASP A 132 -10.87 6.08 13.74
C ASP A 132 -9.94 4.90 14.06
N LEU A 133 -9.30 4.32 13.02
CA LEU A 133 -8.32 3.24 13.20
C LEU A 133 -7.07 3.73 13.92
N LEU A 134 -6.55 4.89 13.50
CA LEU A 134 -5.41 5.52 14.15
C LEU A 134 -5.73 5.86 15.60
N ASP A 135 -6.93 6.38 15.88
CA ASP A 135 -7.34 6.73 17.24
C ASP A 135 -7.45 5.50 18.16
N ALA A 136 -7.81 4.34 17.60
CA ALA A 136 -7.77 3.02 18.24
C ALA A 136 -6.35 2.39 18.34
N GLU A 137 -5.30 3.15 18.01
CA GLU A 137 -3.90 2.70 17.99
C GLU A 137 -3.61 1.55 17.02
N ILE A 138 -4.42 1.40 15.98
CA ILE A 138 -4.18 0.48 14.87
C ILE A 138 -3.14 1.13 13.94
N ARG A 139 -2.10 0.38 13.56
CA ARG A 139 -1.07 0.88 12.65
C ARG A 139 -1.63 0.98 11.23
N VAL A 140 -1.31 2.07 10.53
CA VAL A 140 -1.74 2.29 9.15
C VAL A 140 -0.50 2.61 8.32
N LEU A 141 -0.23 1.77 7.34
CA LEU A 141 0.81 1.98 6.34
C LEU A 141 0.17 2.12 4.97
N LEU A 142 0.40 3.25 4.33
CA LEU A 142 0.16 3.45 2.91
C LEU A 142 1.50 3.25 2.21
N TYR A 143 1.55 2.46 1.14
CA TYR A 143 2.77 2.29 0.37
C TYR A 143 2.47 2.27 -1.12
N ASP A 144 3.44 2.66 -1.92
CA ASP A 144 3.23 2.82 -3.36
C ASP A 144 4.52 2.59 -4.14
N GLY A 145 4.40 1.94 -5.29
CA GLY A 145 5.51 1.74 -6.21
C GLY A 145 5.75 2.97 -7.06
N ASP A 146 6.99 3.48 -7.09
CA ASP A 146 7.33 4.72 -7.79
C ASP A 146 7.23 4.69 -9.33
N GLN A 147 6.81 3.56 -9.91
CA GLN A 147 6.56 3.35 -11.35
C GLN A 147 5.08 3.10 -11.69
N ASP A 148 4.19 3.04 -10.68
CA ASP A 148 2.76 2.88 -10.90
C ASP A 148 2.12 4.16 -11.43
N TYR A 149 1.39 4.08 -12.55
CA TYR A 149 0.66 5.22 -13.08
C TYR A 149 -0.77 5.29 -12.55
N ILE A 150 -1.50 4.18 -12.60
CA ILE A 150 -2.95 4.14 -12.35
C ILE A 150 -3.30 4.53 -10.91
N CYS A 151 -2.46 4.18 -9.95
CA CYS A 151 -2.61 4.56 -8.55
C CYS A 151 -1.34 5.21 -8.05
N ASN A 152 -0.81 6.17 -8.82
CA ASN A 152 0.53 6.72 -8.60
C ASN A 152 0.82 7.25 -7.18
N TRP A 153 2.08 7.08 -6.79
CA TRP A 153 2.60 7.49 -5.48
C TRP A 153 2.47 8.98 -5.18
N ILE A 154 2.51 9.87 -6.18
CA ILE A 154 2.40 11.33 -5.97
C ILE A 154 1.01 11.66 -5.43
N GLY A 155 -0.03 11.22 -6.14
CA GLY A 155 -1.40 11.43 -5.69
C GLY A 155 -1.71 10.67 -4.42
N TYR A 156 -1.14 9.48 -4.24
CA TYR A 156 -1.35 8.75 -2.99
C TYR A 156 -0.68 9.42 -1.78
N GLU A 157 0.49 10.04 -1.98
CA GLU A 157 1.14 10.87 -0.96
C GLU A 157 0.31 12.12 -0.65
N HIS A 158 -0.29 12.76 -1.66
CA HIS A 158 -1.23 13.87 -1.43
C HIS A 158 -2.43 13.44 -0.60
N VAL A 159 -3.03 12.27 -0.84
CA VAL A 159 -4.07 11.71 0.04
C VAL A 159 -3.57 11.57 1.48
N ALA A 160 -2.36 11.03 1.68
CA ALA A 160 -1.76 10.89 3.01
C ALA A 160 -1.52 12.25 3.70
N ASN A 161 -1.14 13.27 2.92
CA ASN A 161 -0.86 14.62 3.40
C ASN A 161 -2.14 15.43 3.69
N GLU A 162 -3.22 15.19 2.96
CA GLU A 162 -4.49 15.92 3.07
C GLU A 162 -5.48 15.29 4.04
N MET A 163 -5.34 13.98 4.34
CA MET A 163 -6.16 13.28 5.32
C MET A 163 -6.30 14.11 6.60
N ASP A 164 -7.55 14.41 6.99
CA ASP A 164 -7.84 15.19 8.19
C ASP A 164 -7.83 14.27 9.42
N TRP A 165 -6.84 14.46 10.29
CA TRP A 165 -6.71 13.72 11.54
C TRP A 165 -5.79 14.46 12.53
N PRO A 166 -5.88 14.20 13.84
CA PRO A 166 -5.13 14.96 14.84
C PRO A 166 -3.60 14.89 14.71
N GLY A 167 -3.06 13.85 14.06
CA GLY A 167 -1.62 13.67 13.83
C GLY A 167 -1.09 14.26 12.53
N ARG A 168 -1.94 14.83 11.68
CA ARG A 168 -1.58 15.33 10.34
C ARG A 168 -0.39 16.29 10.36
N ASP A 169 -0.45 17.30 11.21
CA ASP A 169 0.59 18.31 11.34
C ASP A 169 1.95 17.72 11.77
N ALA A 170 1.92 16.70 12.63
CA ALA A 170 3.13 16.00 13.04
C ALA A 170 3.68 15.14 11.90
N PHE A 171 2.81 14.48 11.14
CA PHE A 171 3.20 13.70 9.96
C PHE A 171 3.84 14.59 8.89
N LEU A 172 3.25 15.75 8.57
CA LEU A 172 3.79 16.68 7.58
C LEU A 172 5.16 17.27 7.98
N ARG A 173 5.40 17.45 9.30
CA ARG A 173 6.70 17.90 9.82
C ARG A 173 7.72 16.77 9.94
N ALA A 174 7.31 15.50 9.85
CA ALA A 174 8.23 14.39 9.97
C ALA A 174 9.19 14.36 8.78
N PRO A 175 10.50 14.15 9.01
CA PRO A 175 11.45 14.00 7.93
C PRO A 175 11.11 12.76 7.10
N ARG A 176 11.37 12.85 5.80
CA ARG A 176 11.49 11.66 4.95
C ARG A 176 12.89 11.06 5.16
N TYR A 177 13.00 9.75 5.20
CA TYR A 177 14.28 9.06 5.33
C TYR A 177 14.35 7.86 4.39
N GLU A 178 15.56 7.60 3.89
CA GLU A 178 15.86 6.43 3.09
C GLU A 178 15.68 5.17 3.93
N TYR A 179 14.91 4.23 3.40
CA TYR A 179 14.68 2.93 4.02
C TYR A 179 15.65 1.94 3.42
N GLU A 180 16.70 1.58 4.17
CA GLU A 180 17.74 0.68 3.69
C GLU A 180 17.29 -0.78 3.78
N GLY A 181 17.59 -1.55 2.73
CA GLY A 181 17.52 -3.00 2.77
C GLY A 181 18.65 -3.61 3.60
N ASP A 182 18.60 -4.93 3.78
CA ASP A 182 19.64 -5.68 4.51
C ASP A 182 21.05 -5.53 3.90
N ASP A 183 21.12 -5.15 2.62
CA ASP A 183 22.35 -4.89 1.87
C ASP A 183 22.85 -3.44 1.98
N GLY A 184 22.16 -2.59 2.74
CA GLY A 184 22.46 -1.16 2.89
C GLY A 184 22.05 -0.31 1.68
N ILE A 185 21.35 -0.88 0.70
CA ILE A 185 20.83 -0.15 -0.45
C ILE A 185 19.43 0.37 -0.11
N SER A 186 19.16 1.64 -0.39
CA SER A 186 17.81 2.18 -0.22
C SER A 186 16.81 1.44 -1.12
N VAL A 187 15.73 0.98 -0.51
CA VAL A 187 14.58 0.36 -1.16
C VAL A 187 13.38 1.29 -1.27
N GLY A 188 13.47 2.49 -0.69
CA GLY A 188 12.38 3.46 -0.75
C GLY A 188 12.55 4.63 0.21
N LEU A 189 11.58 5.55 0.18
CA LEU A 189 11.54 6.74 1.01
C LEU A 189 10.33 6.70 1.94
N LEU A 190 10.60 6.67 3.24
CA LEU A 190 9.57 6.56 4.27
C LEU A 190 9.35 7.89 4.96
N ARG A 191 8.09 8.29 5.09
CA ARG A 191 7.61 9.26 6.07
C ARG A 191 6.70 8.56 7.04
N SER A 192 6.97 8.66 8.33
CA SER A 192 6.12 8.01 9.33
C SER A 192 6.17 8.72 10.66
N ILE A 193 5.08 8.63 11.42
CA ILE A 193 5.06 9.02 12.82
C ILE A 193 4.49 7.91 13.70
N ARG A 194 5.02 7.82 14.92
CA ARG A 194 4.36 7.10 15.99
C ARG A 194 3.08 7.83 16.38
N TRP A 195 2.04 7.08 16.71
CA TRP A 195 0.79 7.64 17.16
C TRP A 195 0.33 6.97 18.44
N LYS A 196 0.13 7.78 19.48
CA LYS A 196 -0.14 7.29 20.84
C LYS A 196 0.94 6.26 21.27
N LYS A 197 0.57 5.17 21.94
CA LYS A 197 1.49 4.17 22.49
C LYS A 197 1.81 3.06 21.49
N LYS A 198 0.82 2.60 20.72
CA LYS A 198 0.94 1.41 19.83
C LYS A 198 0.71 1.69 18.34
N GLY A 199 0.13 2.85 18.02
CA GLY A 199 -0.22 3.23 16.66
C GLY A 199 0.95 3.80 15.87
N MET A 200 0.77 3.86 14.56
CA MET A 200 1.71 4.44 13.60
C MET A 200 0.94 4.83 12.35
N PHE A 201 1.30 5.97 11.76
CA PHE A 201 0.89 6.33 10.40
C PHE A 201 2.13 6.50 9.55
N GLY A 202 2.17 5.85 8.40
CA GLY A 202 3.29 5.92 7.47
C GLY A 202 2.84 5.98 6.02
N PHE A 203 3.61 6.70 5.21
CA PHE A 203 3.60 6.64 3.76
C PHE A 203 4.98 6.18 3.28
N PHE A 204 5.02 5.12 2.48
CA PHE A 204 6.26 4.55 1.96
C PHE A 204 6.27 4.50 0.44
N GLN A 205 7.11 5.33 -0.17
CA GLN A 205 7.41 5.25 -1.58
C GLN A 205 8.44 4.13 -1.80
N VAL A 206 8.07 3.08 -2.53
CA VAL A 206 8.93 1.93 -2.83
C VAL A 206 9.60 2.12 -4.17
N TYR A 207 10.92 2.05 -4.18
CA TYR A 207 11.69 2.34 -5.38
C TYR A 207 11.67 1.20 -6.39
N ARG A 208 11.62 1.54 -7.67
CA ARG A 208 11.69 0.62 -8.83
C ARG A 208 10.56 -0.43 -8.83
N ALA A 209 9.39 -0.08 -8.29
CA ALA A 209 8.21 -0.94 -8.24
C ALA A 209 7.03 -0.30 -8.98
N GLY A 210 6.24 -1.11 -9.70
CA GLY A 210 4.97 -0.70 -10.29
C GLY A 210 3.80 -0.94 -9.32
N HIS A 211 2.63 -1.23 -9.88
CA HIS A 211 1.37 -1.42 -9.14
C HIS A 211 1.39 -2.64 -8.21
N LEU A 212 2.18 -3.65 -8.55
CA LEU A 212 2.30 -4.88 -7.77
C LEU A 212 3.67 -4.90 -7.08
N VAL A 213 3.87 -4.05 -6.06
CA VAL A 213 5.16 -3.92 -5.36
C VAL A 213 5.82 -5.26 -5.01
N PRO A 214 5.13 -6.27 -4.45
CA PRO A 214 5.76 -7.55 -4.12
C PRO A 214 6.23 -8.37 -5.33
N THR A 215 5.72 -8.07 -6.53
CA THR A 215 6.16 -8.71 -7.78
C THR A 215 7.45 -8.07 -8.29
N ASP A 216 7.55 -6.74 -8.21
CA ASP A 216 8.69 -5.99 -8.76
C ASP A 216 9.86 -5.88 -7.79
N GLN A 217 9.59 -5.79 -6.49
CA GLN A 217 10.56 -5.65 -5.41
C GLN A 217 10.24 -6.61 -4.24
N PRO A 218 10.35 -7.94 -4.43
CA PRO A 218 9.94 -8.92 -3.43
C PRO A 218 10.74 -8.81 -2.12
N GLU A 219 12.04 -8.53 -2.17
CA GLU A 219 12.88 -8.36 -0.98
C GLU A 219 12.48 -7.11 -0.18
N ALA A 220 12.27 -5.98 -0.86
CA ALA A 220 11.82 -4.75 -0.22
C ALA A 220 10.41 -4.91 0.39
N ALA A 221 9.51 -5.58 -0.33
CA ALA A 221 8.15 -5.83 0.14
C ALA A 221 8.14 -6.72 1.38
N LEU A 222 9.01 -7.74 1.43
CA LEU A 222 9.15 -8.64 2.57
C LEU A 222 9.72 -7.92 3.80
N LEU A 223 10.77 -7.12 3.61
CA LEU A 223 11.33 -6.28 4.67
C LEU A 223 10.26 -5.34 5.24
N MET A 224 9.62 -4.56 4.37
CA MET A 224 8.57 -3.61 4.72
C MET A 224 7.46 -4.26 5.54
N ILE A 225 6.91 -5.40 5.08
CA ILE A 225 5.77 -6.02 5.76
C ILE A 225 6.16 -6.64 7.09
N ASN A 226 7.35 -7.24 7.20
CA ASN A 226 7.86 -7.77 8.47
C ASN A 226 8.03 -6.64 9.48
N ASP A 227 8.69 -5.55 9.10
CA ASP A 227 8.93 -4.41 9.98
C ASP A 227 7.62 -3.73 10.41
N PHE A 228 6.62 -3.69 9.51
CA PHE A 228 5.29 -3.19 9.83
C PHE A 228 4.53 -4.10 10.82
N ILE A 229 4.60 -5.42 10.61
CA ILE A 229 3.96 -6.43 11.46
C ILE A 229 4.58 -6.42 12.86
N ASP A 230 5.90 -6.41 12.93
CA ASP A 230 6.66 -6.39 14.19
C ASP A 230 6.56 -5.05 14.90
N GLY A 231 6.08 -4.01 14.19
CA GLY A 231 6.00 -2.66 14.71
C GLY A 231 7.40 -2.17 15.01
N ILE A 232 8.27 -2.16 14.02
CA ILE A 232 9.60 -1.54 14.10
C ILE A 232 9.85 -0.57 12.95
N MET A 233 9.01 -0.59 11.92
CA MET A 233 9.02 0.39 10.83
C MET A 233 8.86 1.82 11.36
N GLY A 234 9.86 2.67 11.13
CA GLY A 234 9.92 4.01 11.71
C GLY A 234 11.36 4.47 11.99
N PRO A 235 11.63 5.78 12.07
CA PRO A 235 12.97 6.29 12.42
C PRO A 235 13.36 6.00 13.88
N VAL A 236 12.40 5.54 14.69
CA VAL A 236 12.59 5.07 16.06
C VAL A 236 11.80 3.76 16.18
N PRO A 237 12.44 2.59 16.42
CA PRO A 237 11.75 1.31 16.63
C PRO A 237 10.82 1.35 17.86
N PHE A 238 9.79 0.49 17.94
CA PHE A 238 9.02 0.38 19.18
C PHE A 238 9.98 -0.28 20.14
N THR A 239 10.49 0.44 21.15
CA THR A 239 11.27 -0.22 22.19
C THR A 239 10.32 -1.20 22.87
N THR A 240 10.47 -2.49 22.57
CA THR A 240 9.99 -3.53 23.45
C THR A 240 10.70 -3.24 24.76
N THR A 241 9.94 -2.85 25.78
CA THR A 241 10.46 -2.87 27.13
C THR A 241 10.84 -4.32 27.39
N ALA A 242 12.12 -4.63 27.20
CA ALA A 242 12.71 -5.83 27.77
C ALA A 242 12.37 -5.75 29.25
N GLU A 243 11.64 -6.75 29.73
CA GLU A 243 11.46 -6.98 31.14
C GLU A 243 12.84 -6.90 31.78
N SER A 244 12.99 -5.93 32.67
CA SER A 244 14.15 -5.76 33.51
C SER A 244 14.37 -7.07 34.28
N GLY A 245 15.27 -7.90 33.79
CA GLY A 245 15.80 -9.04 34.52
C GLY A 245 16.43 -8.50 35.79
N ASN A 246 15.73 -8.73 36.90
CA ASN A 246 16.14 -8.37 38.24
C ASN A 246 17.32 -9.29 38.63
N ASN A 247 18.56 -8.90 38.30
CA ASN A 247 19.73 -9.52 38.90
C ASN A 247 19.97 -8.88 40.25
N SER A 248 19.35 -9.47 41.26
CA SER A 248 19.80 -9.41 42.64
C SER A 248 21.21 -10.01 42.73
N SER A 249 22.23 -9.17 42.87
CA SER A 249 23.49 -9.58 43.48
C SER A 249 23.44 -9.22 44.96
N GLU A 250 23.12 -10.22 45.78
CA GLU A 250 23.60 -10.28 47.16
C GLU A 250 25.12 -10.56 47.17
N LEU A 251 25.76 -10.00 48.20
CA LEU A 251 27.17 -10.08 48.65
C LEU A 251 28.13 -9.04 48.08
#